data_AF-A0A0D2MHK4-F1
#
_entry.id   AF-A0A0D2MHK4-F1
#
_cell.length_a   1.000
_cell.length_b   1.000
_cell.length_c   1.000
_cell.angle_alpha   90.00
_cell.angle_beta   90.00
_cell.angle_gamma   90.00
#
_symmetry.space_group_name_H-M   'P 1'
#
loop_
_entity.id
_entity.type
_entity.pdbx_description
1 polymer ?
#
loop_
_entity_poly.entity_id
_entity_poly.type
_entity_poly.pdbx_seq_one_letter_code
_entity_poly.pdbx_strand_id
1 'polypeptide(L)' 'MAALGRFVACWGNGQHGRLGHATRDASEVFPRIVAALAGERVAAVACGGAHTAVVT' A
#
# COMPACT_ATOMS: atom_id res chain seq x y z
N MET A 1 21.12 -15.69 -4.79
CA MET A 1 20.01 -14.89 -5.34
C MET A 1 19.38 -14.12 -4.19
N ALA A 2 19.40 -12.79 -4.22
CA ALA A 2 18.66 -12.00 -3.25
C ALA A 2 17.16 -12.23 -3.52
N ALA A 3 16.46 -12.90 -2.61
CA ALA A 3 15.01 -12.87 -2.65
C ALA A 3 14.60 -11.40 -2.49
N LEU A 4 13.97 -10.81 -3.50
CA LEU A 4 13.28 -9.55 -3.31
C LEU A 4 12.30 -9.80 -2.16
N GLY A 5 12.48 -9.10 -1.03
CA GLY A 5 11.59 -9.21 0.11
C GLY A 5 10.14 -9.02 -0.34
N ARG A 6 9.19 -9.69 0.29
CA ARG A 6 7.77 -9.42 0.01
C ARG A 6 7.47 -8.04 0.59
N PHE A 7 7.12 -7.08 -0.26
CA PHE A 7 6.70 -5.73 0.12
C PHE A 7 5.41 -5.37 -0.60
N VAL A 8 4.60 -4.51 0.04
CA VAL A 8 3.45 -3.87 -0.59
C VAL A 8 3.84 -2.43 -0.95
N ALA A 9 3.60 -2.05 -2.19
CA ALA A 9 3.74 -0.67 -2.63
C ALA A 9 2.40 -0.17 -3.19
N CYS A 10 2.10 1.10 -2.91
CA CYS A 10 0.88 1.77 -3.37
C CYS A 10 1.23 3.10 -4.05
N TRP A 11 0.50 3.41 -5.12
CA TRP A 11 0.62 4.65 -5.89
C TRP A 11 -0.72 5.05 -6.51
N GLY A 12 -0.79 6.23 -7.11
CA GLY A 12 -1.99 6.78 -7.73
C GLY A 12 -2.70 7.80 -6.84
N ASN A 13 -4.04 7.81 -6.87
CA ASN A 13 -4.87 8.76 -6.14
C ASN A 13 -4.77 8.54 -4.62
N GLY A 14 -4.34 9.57 -3.91
CA GLY A 14 -4.16 9.57 -2.45
C GLY A 14 -5.39 9.88 -1.61
N GLN A 15 -6.48 10.33 -2.21
CA GLN A 15 -7.63 10.87 -1.49
C GLN A 15 -8.22 9.84 -0.55
N HIS A 16 -8.74 10.31 0.59
CA HIS A 16 -9.28 9.46 1.66
C HIS A 16 -8.23 8.55 2.33
N GLY A 17 -6.94 8.76 2.07
CA GLY A 17 -5.84 7.96 2.60
C GLY A 17 -5.75 6.54 2.04
N ARG A 18 -6.38 6.27 0.88
CA ARG A 18 -6.49 4.93 0.28
C ARG A 18 -5.15 4.26 -0.07
N LEU A 19 -4.05 5.00 -0.07
CA LEU A 19 -2.71 4.46 -0.33
C LEU A 19 -2.01 3.91 0.92
N GLY A 20 -2.50 4.20 2.13
CA GLY A 20 -1.92 3.68 3.36
C GLY A 20 -0.59 4.33 3.79
N HIS A 21 -0.21 5.48 3.21
CA HIS A 21 1.06 6.18 3.51
C HIS A 21 0.98 7.14 4.71
N ALA A 22 0.00 6.94 5.60
CA ALA A 22 -0.31 7.86 6.71
C ALA A 22 -0.57 9.32 6.28
N THR A 23 -0.99 9.52 5.03
CA THR A 23 -1.41 10.79 4.45
C THR A 23 -2.84 10.66 3.93
N ARG A 24 -3.63 11.75 3.96
CA ARG A 24 -5.06 11.69 3.59
C ARG A 24 -5.35 12.07 2.13
N ASP A 25 -4.52 12.92 1.52
CA ASP A 25 -4.77 13.48 0.19
C ASP A 25 -3.52 13.55 -0.71
N ALA A 26 -2.41 12.93 -0.30
CA ALA A 26 -1.18 12.93 -1.08
C ALA A 26 -1.21 11.82 -2.14
N SER A 27 -1.26 12.21 -3.42
CA SER A 27 -1.16 11.28 -4.54
C SER A 27 0.31 10.97 -4.85
N GLU A 28 0.58 9.73 -5.24
CA GLU A 28 1.93 9.25 -5.49
C GLU A 28 2.06 8.88 -6.98
N VAL A 29 3.00 9.50 -7.69
CA VAL A 29 3.23 9.23 -9.12
C VAL A 29 4.00 7.92 -9.32
N PHE A 30 4.84 7.55 -8.34
CA PHE A 30 5.65 6.35 -8.37
C PHE A 30 5.28 5.40 -7.22
N PRO A 31 5.50 4.08 -7.37
CA PRO A 31 5.31 3.13 -6.27
C PRO A 31 6.08 3.53 -5.03
N ARG A 32 5.38 3.68 -3.91
CA ARG A 32 5.97 3.89 -2.59
C ARG A 32 5.63 2.71 -1.68
N ILE A 33 6.61 2.23 -0.93
CA ILE A 33 6.42 1.13 0.01
C ILE A 33 5.49 1.57 1.14
N VAL A 34 4.48 0.74 1.43
CA VAL A 34 3.59 0.91 2.59
C VAL A 34 4.32 0.42 3.83
N ALA A 35 5.02 1.32 4.50
CA ALA A 35 5.87 0.99 5.66
C ALA A 35 5.10 0.30 6.80
N ALA A 36 3.80 0.57 6.93
CA ALA A 36 2.94 -0.05 7.93
C ALA A 36 2.76 -1.58 7.75
N LEU A 37 3.11 -2.14 6.58
CA LEU A 37 3.03 -3.57 6.28
C LEU A 37 4.42 -4.24 6.24
N ALA A 38 5.47 -3.54 6.67
CA ALA A 38 6.82 -4.10 6.69
C ALA A 38 6.88 -5.28 7.69
N GLY A 39 7.28 -6.46 7.22
CA GLY A 39 7.36 -7.67 8.02
C GLY A 39 6.06 -8.49 8.09
N GLU A 40 4.94 -7.94 7.63
CA GLU A 40 3.66 -8.64 7.63
C GLU A 40 3.54 -9.67 6.48
N ARG A 41 2.88 -10.80 6.75
CA ARG A 41 2.59 -11.80 5.73
C ARG A 41 1.28 -11.45 5.02
N VAL A 42 1.35 -10.61 3.99
CA VAL A 42 0.15 -10.29 3.22
C VAL A 42 -0.40 -11.52 2.48
N ALA A 43 -1.64 -11.88 2.80
CA ALA A 43 -2.41 -12.99 2.23
C ALA A 43 -3.28 -12.51 1.04
N ALA A 44 -3.91 -11.35 1.16
CA ALA A 44 -4.75 -10.78 0.10
C ALA A 44 -4.81 -9.24 0.17
N VAL A 45 -5.09 -8.62 -0.99
CA VAL A 45 -5.32 -7.18 -1.13
C VAL A 45 -6.57 -6.97 -1.98
N ALA A 46 -7.44 -6.03 -1.59
CA ALA A 46 -8.60 -5.62 -2.37
C ALA A 46 -8.71 -4.08 -2.38
N CYS A 47 -9.15 -3.52 -3.51
CA CYS A 47 -9.31 -2.08 -3.71
C CYS A 47 -10.76 -1.76 -4.06
N GLY A 48 -11.37 -0.84 -3.31
CA GLY A 48 -12.66 -0.24 -3.63
C GLY A 48 -12.50 1.16 -4.21
N GLY A 49 -13.61 1.82 -4.55
CA GLY A 49 -13.59 3.16 -5.16
C GLY A 49 -12.92 4.25 -4.29
N ALA A 50 -12.88 4.08 -2.97
CA ALA A 50 -12.31 5.05 -2.04
C ALA A 50 -11.48 4.45 -0.88
N HIS A 51 -11.18 3.15 -0.93
CA HIS A 51 -10.46 2.47 0.15
C HIS A 51 -9.65 1.29 -0.37
N THR A 52 -8.68 0.85 0.43
CA THR A 52 -7.89 -0.36 0.21
C THR A 52 -7.95 -1.20 1.47
N ALA A 53 -8.11 -2.51 1.33
CA ALA A 53 -8.11 -3.46 2.43
C ALA A 53 -7.02 -4.50 2.23
N VAL A 54 -6.38 -4.91 3.33
CA VAL A 54 -5.29 -5.88 3.35
C VAL A 54 -5.59 -6.94 4.40
N VAL A 55 -5.42 -8.20 4.03
CA VAL A 55 -5.48 -9.34 4.96
C VAL A 55 -4.06 -9.86 5.16
N THR A 56 -3.63 -9.95 6.42
CA THR A 56 -2.30 -10.41 6.87
C THR A 56 -2.40 -11.70 7.67
#